data_AF-A0A3A5W7Z7-F1
#
_entry.id   AF-A0A3A5W7Z7-F1
#
_cell.length_a   1.000
_cell.length_b   1.000
_cell.length_c   1.000
_cell.angle_alpha   90.00
_cell.angle_beta   90.00
_cell.angle_gamma   90.00
#
_symmetry.space_group_name_H-M   'P 1'
#
loop_
_entity.id
_entity.type
_entity.pdbx_description
1 polymer ?
#
loop_
_entity_poly.entity_id
_entity_poly.type
_entity_poly.pdbx_seq_one_letter_code
_entity_poly.pdbx_strand_id
1 'polypeptide(L)' 'DSINVPMIEKGTATVTHIEGNEVHAMNDRDYSMMILPMPSAESEMNIVAGGKIMWQEALDRYIIIRDH' A
#
# COMPACT_ATOMS: atom_id res chain seq x y z
N ASP A 1 13.37 -1.78 -30.73
CA ASP A 1 13.44 -1.67 -29.26
C ASP A 1 12.12 -1.14 -28.74
N SER A 2 11.34 -1.96 -28.04
CA SER A 2 10.09 -1.54 -27.43
C SER A 2 10.16 -1.84 -25.94
N ILE A 3 10.45 -0.80 -25.14
CA ILE A 3 10.43 -0.89 -23.68
C ILE A 3 8.96 -0.93 -23.26
N ASN A 4 8.53 -2.03 -22.66
CA ASN A 4 7.17 -2.15 -22.13
C ASN A 4 7.14 -1.47 -20.76
N VAL A 5 6.57 -0.27 -20.69
CA VAL A 5 6.43 0.46 -19.43
C VAL A 5 5.20 -0.11 -18.69
N PRO A 6 5.37 -0.71 -17.50
CA PRO A 6 4.24 -1.25 -16.75
C PRO A 6 3.33 -0.11 -16.29
N MET A 7 2.02 -0.34 -16.37
CA MET A 7 1.02 0.57 -15.80
C MET A 7 1.11 0.53 -14.28
N ILE A 8 1.17 1.71 -13.65
CA ILE A 8 1.24 1.86 -12.20
C ILE A 8 -0.06 2.47 -11.72
N GLU A 9 -0.80 1.74 -10.89
CA GLU A 9 -1.96 2.30 -10.20
C GLU A 9 -1.56 2.85 -8.83
N LYS A 10 -2.29 3.86 -8.35
CA LYS A 10 -2.05 4.50 -7.04
C LYS A 10 -3.37 4.85 -6.38
N GLY A 11 -3.41 4.76 -5.06
CA GLY A 11 -4.59 5.10 -4.28
C GLY A 11 -4.28 5.40 -2.83
N THR A 12 -5.33 5.70 -2.07
CA THR A 12 -5.27 5.82 -0.63
C THR A 12 -6.04 4.68 0.02
N ALA A 13 -5.60 4.27 1.20
CA ALA A 13 -6.29 3.29 2.00
C ALA A 13 -6.18 3.64 3.48
N THR A 14 -7.16 3.19 4.25
CA THR A 14 -7.19 3.35 5.71
C THR A 14 -6.74 2.03 6.35
N VAL A 15 -5.69 2.07 7.16
CA VAL A 15 -5.16 0.88 7.84
C VAL A 15 -6.18 0.40 8.87
N THR A 16 -6.57 -0.86 8.78
CA THR A 16 -7.49 -1.48 9.73
C THR A 16 -6.73 -2.09 10.90
N HIS A 17 -5.70 -2.88 10.60
CA HIS A 17 -4.82 -3.51 11.58
C HIS A 17 -3.52 -3.97 10.91
N ILE A 18 -2.53 -4.35 11.73
CA ILE A 18 -1.22 -4.84 11.29
C ILE A 18 -1.03 -6.22 11.90
N GLU A 19 -0.74 -7.22 11.06
CA GLU A 19 -0.48 -8.60 11.47
C GLU A 19 0.93 -9.00 11.07
N GLY A 20 1.86 -9.02 12.03
CA GLY A 20 3.26 -9.36 11.76
C GLY A 20 3.89 -8.40 10.74
N ASN A 21 4.10 -8.89 9.52
CA ASN A 21 4.72 -8.13 8.42
C ASN A 21 3.72 -7.75 7.31
N GLU A 22 2.43 -7.80 7.62
CA GLU A 22 1.31 -7.49 6.72
C GLU A 22 0.49 -6.33 7.28
N VAL A 23 0.10 -5.40 6.40
CA VAL A 23 -0.74 -4.25 6.67
C VAL A 23 -2.09 -4.50 6.02
N HIS A 24 -3.12 -4.70 6.84
CA HIS A 24 -4.48 -4.85 6.36
C HIS A 24 -5.10 -3.46 6.26
N ALA A 25 -5.50 -3.06 5.06
CA ALA A 25 -6.07 -1.74 4.80
C ALA A 25 -7.36 -1.84 3.98
N MET A 26 -8.20 -0.82 4.10
CA MET A 26 -9.44 -0.67 3.33
C MET A 26 -9.22 0.41 2.27
N ASN A 27 -9.38 0.07 1.00
CA ASN A 27 -9.24 1.01 -0.11
C ASN A 27 -10.30 2.11 0.01
N ASP A 28 -9.90 3.38 -0.04
CA ASP A 28 -10.84 4.50 0.09
C ASP A 28 -11.73 4.67 -1.16
N ARG A 29 -11.35 4.10 -2.31
CA ARG A 29 -12.08 4.24 -3.58
C ARG A 29 -13.28 3.32 -3.68
N ASP A 30 -13.08 2.04 -3.38
CA ASP A 30 -14.07 0.98 -3.60
C ASP A 30 -14.38 0.18 -2.34
N TYR A 31 -13.77 0.54 -1.21
CA TYR A 31 -13.97 -0.12 0.09
C TYR A 31 -13.54 -1.60 0.11
N SER A 32 -12.76 -2.05 -0.87
CA SER A 32 -12.18 -3.39 -0.88
C SER A 32 -11.12 -3.55 0.21
N MET A 33 -11.00 -4.77 0.74
CA MET A 33 -9.92 -5.12 1.66
C MET A 33 -8.64 -5.39 0.86
N MET A 34 -7.54 -4.82 1.32
CA MET A 34 -6.21 -4.95 0.76
C MET A 34 -5.24 -5.44 1.82
N ILE A 35 -4.31 -6.31 1.42
CA ILE A 35 -3.19 -6.75 2.26
C ILE A 35 -1.92 -6.25 1.56
N LEU A 36 -1.17 -5.39 2.25
CA LEU A 36 0.07 -4.83 1.74
C LEU A 36 1.24 -5.31 2.60
N PRO A 37 2.42 -5.56 2.02
CA PRO A 37 3.60 -5.85 2.83
C PRO A 37 3.97 -4.63 3.67
N MET A 38 4.40 -4.85 4.91
CA MET A 38 5.04 -3.80 5.70
C MET A 38 6.21 -3.22 4.91
N PRO A 39 6.33 -1.88 4.84
CA PRO A 39 7.45 -1.26 4.16
C PRO A 39 8.75 -1.66 4.86
N SER A 40 9.84 -1.75 4.09
CA SER A 40 11.17 -2.06 4.62
C SER A 40 11.53 -1.07 5.73
N ALA A 41 12.29 -1.53 6.75
CA ALA A 41 12.70 -0.69 7.88
C ALA A 41 13.46 0.60 7.51
N GLU A 42 13.99 0.69 6.28
CA GLU A 42 14.65 1.88 5.73
C GLU A 42 13.67 2.96 5.23
N SER A 43 12.40 2.59 5.04
CA SER A 43 11.33 3.54 4.80
C SER A 43 10.91 4.10 6.16
N GLU A 44 11.30 5.34 6.45
CA GLU A 44 10.94 6.08 7.68
C GLU A 44 9.42 6.37 7.77
N MET A 45 8.57 5.37 7.54
CA MET A 45 7.11 5.45 7.52
C MET A 45 6.53 4.94 8.83
N ASN A 46 5.58 5.68 9.38
CA ASN A 46 4.90 5.31 10.63
C ASN A 46 3.51 4.76 10.33
N ILE A 47 3.44 3.46 10.05
CA ILE A 47 2.17 2.77 9.78
C ILE A 47 1.47 2.44 11.10
N VAL A 48 0.27 2.97 11.29
CA VAL A 48 -0.54 2.74 12.49
C VAL A 48 -1.97 2.37 12.10
N ALA A 49 -2.62 1.52 12.91
CA ALA A 49 -4.04 1.21 12.74
C ALA A 49 -4.90 2.49 12.89
N GLY A 50 -5.88 2.65 11.99
CA GLY A 50 -6.68 3.86 11.83
C GLY A 50 -5.99 4.97 11.03
N GLY A 51 -4.69 4.85 10.74
CA GLY A 51 -3.94 5.78 9.91
C GLY A 51 -4.28 5.65 8.42
N LYS A 52 -3.97 6.69 7.65
CA LYS A 52 -4.09 6.65 6.19
C LYS A 52 -2.73 6.40 5.55
N ILE A 53 -2.75 5.64 4.46
CA ILE A 53 -1.58 5.32 3.66
C ILE A 53 -1.85 5.60 2.18
N MET A 54 -0.80 5.91 1.44
CA MET A 54 -0.79 5.83 -0.02
C MET A 54 -0.13 4.54 -0.46
N TRP A 55 -0.75 3.88 -1.44
CA TRP A 55 -0.26 2.65 -2.03
C TRP A 55 -0.09 2.80 -3.54
N GLN A 56 0.75 1.94 -4.12
CA GLN A 56 0.81 1.73 -5.56
C GLN A 56 0.76 0.24 -5.89
N GLU A 57 0.19 -0.09 -7.05
CA GLU A 57 0.18 -1.43 -7.62
C GLU A 57 0.93 -1.43 -8.95
N ALA A 58 1.82 -2.41 -9.12
CA ALA A 58 2.42 -2.73 -10.41
C ALA A 58 2.72 -4.23 -10.49
N LEU A 59 2.35 -4.87 -11.60
CA LEU A 59 2.61 -6.30 -11.84
C LEU A 59 2.05 -7.18 -10.70
N ASP A 60 0.80 -6.93 -10.29
CA ASP A 60 0.10 -7.62 -9.18
C ASP A 60 0.82 -7.52 -7.82
N ARG A 61 1.62 -6.46 -7.62
CA ARG A 61 2.30 -6.19 -6.34
C ARG A 61 1.89 -4.84 -5.79
N TYR A 62 1.37 -4.87 -4.57
CA TYR A 62 1.09 -3.68 -3.77
C TYR A 62 2.31 -3.28 -2.96
N ILE A 63 2.62 -1.98 -2.94
CA ILE A 63 3.59 -1.42 -1.99
C ILE A 63 3.03 -0.14 -1.36
N ILE A 64 3.39 0.11 -0.11
CA ILE A 64 3.12 1.37 0.57
C ILE A 64 4.19 2.37 0.16
N ILE A 65 3.77 3.56 -0.27
CA ILE A 65 4.69 4.61 -0.76
C ILE A 65 4.73 5.83 0.14
N ARG A 66 3.76 5.99 1.05
CA ARG A 66 3.68 7.12 1.99
C ARG A 66 2.70 6.84 3.12
N ASP A 67 3.02 7.23 4.34
CA ASP A 67 2.10 7.42 5.46
C ASP A 67 1.61 8.88 5.54
N HIS A 68 0.36 9.08 5.98
CA HIS A 68 -0.29 10.39 6.08
C HIS A 68 -0.42 10.88 7.52
#